data_AF-A0A2V7V9K6-F1
#
_entry.id   AF-A0A2V7V9K6-F1
#
_cell.length_a   1.000
_cell.length_b   1.000
_cell.length_c   1.000
_cell.angle_alpha   90.00
_cell.angle_beta   90.00
_cell.angle_gamma   90.00
#
_symmetry.space_group_name_H-M   'P 1'
#
loop_
_entity.id
_entity.type
_entity.pdbx_description
1 polymer ?
#
loop_
_entity_poly.entity_id
_entity_poly.type
_entity_poly.pdbx_seq_one_letter_code
_entity_poly.pdbx_strand_id
1 'polypeptide(L)'
;QYQSGRPFTIFTGVDSNGDGNTGSDRPNINPSGTFTWDKDHKNFTNSGYYTVPLGNNNLPLANSLGNGNAPRNSERTAGYWNTDLSVLKRFGTGRTQVHIRADLFNAFNQDNYGVTWTSPTPNTMTNPDFGKNANNWGQRTATVSAKVVF
;
A
#
# COMPACT_ATOMS: atom_id res chain seq x y z
N GLN A 1 -14.51 5.66 6.62
CA GLN A 1 -13.37 4.83 7.07
C GLN A 1 -12.13 5.72 7.15
N TYR A 2 -11.23 5.49 8.11
CA TYR A 2 -10.00 6.25 8.29
C TYR A 2 -8.89 5.32 8.80
N GLN A 3 -7.67 5.46 8.28
CA GLN A 3 -6.47 4.79 8.75
C GLN A 3 -5.25 5.70 8.59
N SER A 4 -4.33 5.68 9.56
CA SER A 4 -3.08 6.44 9.52
C SER A 4 -1.94 5.76 8.72
N GLY A 5 -2.23 4.69 7.97
CA GLY A 5 -1.23 3.91 7.25
C GLY A 5 -0.71 2.71 8.05
N ARG A 6 -0.18 1.70 7.34
CA ARG A 6 0.25 0.42 7.93
C ARG A 6 1.77 0.41 8.07
N PRO A 7 2.31 -0.03 9.21
CA PRO A 7 3.74 -0.18 9.35
C PRO A 7 4.24 -1.39 8.53
N PHE A 8 5.46 -1.28 7.97
CA PHE A 8 6.10 -2.34 7.20
C PHE A 8 7.62 -2.34 7.39
N THR A 9 8.25 -3.44 7.00
CA THR A 9 9.70 -3.66 7.10
C THR A 9 10.33 -3.64 5.71
N ILE A 10 11.53 -3.08 5.57
CA ILE A 10 12.32 -3.23 4.33
C ILE A 10 13.03 -4.57 4.35
N PHE A 11 12.95 -5.30 3.25
CA PHE A 11 13.58 -6.60 3.07
C PHE A 11 14.64 -6.55 1.97
N THR A 12 15.70 -7.33 2.11
CA THR A 12 16.73 -7.47 1.07
C THR A 12 16.17 -8.25 -0.14
N GLY A 13 15.31 -9.24 0.10
CA GLY A 13 14.72 -10.08 -0.95
C GLY A 13 15.62 -11.22 -1.43
N VAL A 14 16.73 -11.46 -0.74
CA VAL A 14 17.65 -12.57 -0.93
C VAL A 14 17.99 -13.14 0.45
N ASP A 15 18.40 -14.40 0.48
CA ASP A 15 18.92 -15.07 1.68
C ASP A 15 20.28 -14.45 2.01
N SER A 16 20.26 -13.41 2.83
CA SER A 16 21.39 -12.55 3.16
C SER A 16 22.18 -13.11 4.34
N ASN A 17 21.52 -13.88 5.21
CA ASN A 17 22.11 -14.50 6.39
C ASN A 17 22.51 -15.98 6.20
N GLY A 18 22.10 -16.62 5.11
CA GLY A 18 22.45 -18.00 4.74
C GLY A 18 21.65 -19.07 5.45
N ASP A 19 20.43 -18.77 5.91
CA ASP A 19 19.54 -19.72 6.58
C ASP A 19 18.56 -20.43 5.63
N GLY A 20 18.64 -20.14 4.33
CA GLY A 20 17.76 -20.69 3.30
C GLY A 20 16.43 -19.95 3.13
N ASN A 21 16.20 -18.82 3.82
CA ASN A 21 14.97 -18.04 3.76
C ASN A 21 15.18 -16.63 3.18
N THR A 22 14.68 -16.40 1.96
CA THR A 22 14.80 -15.09 1.29
C THR A 22 13.76 -14.05 1.75
N GLY A 23 12.74 -14.47 2.51
CA GLY A 23 11.54 -13.65 2.76
C GLY A 23 11.58 -12.81 4.03
N SER A 24 12.60 -12.95 4.88
CA SER A 24 12.60 -12.33 6.22
C SER A 24 13.78 -11.41 6.50
N ASP A 25 14.74 -11.39 5.58
CA ASP A 25 16.05 -10.77 5.76
C ASP A 25 16.01 -9.28 5.55
N ARG A 26 16.63 -8.57 6.48
CA ARG A 26 16.60 -7.11 6.58
C ARG A 26 17.95 -6.55 6.16
N PRO A 27 17.99 -5.36 5.53
CA PRO A 27 19.24 -4.67 5.25
C PRO A 27 19.89 -4.11 6.52
N ASN A 28 21.07 -3.51 6.37
CA ASN A 28 21.64 -2.63 7.38
C ASN A 28 21.16 -1.18 7.19
N ILE A 29 21.21 -0.40 8.25
CA ILE A 29 21.09 1.05 8.22
C ILE A 29 22.47 1.66 8.15
N ASN A 30 22.65 2.56 7.19
CA ASN A 30 23.79 3.47 7.09
C ASN A 30 23.30 4.90 7.36
N PRO A 31 23.66 5.51 8.51
CA PRO A 31 23.21 6.85 8.89
C PRO A 31 23.67 7.98 7.94
N SER A 32 24.68 7.75 7.10
CA SER A 32 25.12 8.74 6.11
C SER A 32 24.26 8.76 4.85
N GLY A 33 23.43 7.74 4.62
CA GLY A 33 22.47 7.70 3.53
C GLY A 33 21.17 8.41 3.89
N THR A 34 20.29 8.59 2.89
CA THR A 34 18.98 9.20 3.10
C THR A 34 17.84 8.28 2.66
N PHE A 35 16.74 8.36 3.40
CA PHE A 35 15.48 7.70 3.08
C PHE A 35 14.38 8.75 3.11
N THR A 36 13.76 8.99 1.96
CA THR A 36 12.85 10.12 1.79
C THR A 36 11.55 9.66 1.16
N TRP A 37 10.44 9.92 1.86
CA TRP A 37 9.10 9.79 1.31
C TRP A 37 8.76 10.97 0.41
N ASP A 38 7.96 10.73 -0.62
CA ASP A 38 7.34 11.79 -1.39
C ASP A 38 6.27 12.53 -0.57
N LYS A 39 5.77 13.65 -1.11
CA LYS A 39 4.82 14.53 -0.42
C LYS A 39 3.51 13.83 -0.02
N ASP A 40 3.12 12.80 -0.75
CA ASP A 40 1.85 12.09 -0.56
C ASP A 40 2.05 10.76 0.20
N HIS A 41 3.28 10.46 0.64
CA HIS A 41 3.66 9.17 1.25
C HIS A 41 3.33 7.95 0.36
N LYS A 42 3.31 8.15 -0.96
CA LYS A 42 3.05 7.11 -1.97
C LYS A 42 4.33 6.43 -2.39
N ASN A 43 5.44 7.15 -2.49
CA ASN A 43 6.71 6.62 -2.96
C ASN A 43 7.81 6.98 -1.97
N PHE A 44 8.87 6.18 -1.94
CA PHE A 44 10.08 6.52 -1.21
C PHE A 44 11.31 6.35 -2.09
N THR A 45 12.34 7.13 -1.79
CA THR A 45 13.67 6.97 -2.36
C THR A 45 14.64 6.55 -1.27
N ASN A 46 15.36 5.47 -1.51
CA ASN A 46 16.47 5.03 -0.67
C ASN A 46 17.79 5.39 -1.34
N SER A 47 18.45 6.44 -0.85
CA SER A 47 19.79 6.86 -1.30
C SER A 47 20.84 6.39 -0.31
N GLY A 48 20.97 5.07 -0.19
CA GLY A 48 21.99 4.42 0.63
C GLY A 48 21.73 4.42 2.13
N TYR A 49 20.50 4.67 2.58
CA TYR A 49 20.12 4.55 4.00
C TYR A 49 19.93 3.09 4.38
N TYR A 50 19.09 2.35 3.63
CA TYR A 50 19.02 0.89 3.71
C TYR A 50 20.06 0.30 2.75
N THR A 51 20.98 -0.51 3.28
CA THR A 51 22.12 -1.02 2.54
C THR A 51 22.24 -2.55 2.64
N VAL A 52 22.68 -3.14 1.54
CA VAL A 52 23.03 -4.57 1.42
C VAL A 52 24.17 -4.67 0.40
N PRO A 53 25.13 -5.59 0.56
CA PRO A 53 26.13 -5.84 -0.47
C PRO A 53 25.45 -6.19 -1.80
N LEU A 54 25.96 -5.62 -2.87
CA LEU A 54 25.43 -5.81 -4.22
C LEU A 54 26.38 -6.69 -5.03
N GLY A 55 25.82 -7.54 -5.89
CA GLY A 55 26.58 -8.26 -6.90
C GLY A 55 26.89 -7.40 -8.13
N ASN A 56 27.55 -7.99 -9.12
CA ASN A 56 27.91 -7.32 -10.39
C ASN A 56 26.69 -6.81 -11.20
N ASN A 57 25.50 -7.32 -10.91
CA ASN A 57 24.23 -6.90 -11.51
C ASN A 57 23.52 -5.77 -10.73
N ASN A 58 24.19 -5.18 -9.73
CA ASN A 58 23.62 -4.18 -8.82
C ASN A 58 22.36 -4.66 -8.05
N LEU A 59 22.19 -5.98 -7.89
CA LEU A 59 21.15 -6.56 -7.05
C LEU A 59 21.73 -7.05 -5.72
N PRO A 60 20.92 -7.12 -4.65
CA PRO A 60 21.31 -7.71 -3.38
C PRO A 60 21.98 -9.09 -3.56
N LEU A 61 23.14 -9.26 -2.94
CA LEU A 61 23.91 -10.50 -2.99
C LEU A 61 23.48 -11.44 -1.87
N ALA A 62 23.16 -12.69 -2.19
CA ALA A 62 22.87 -13.72 -1.18
C ALA A 62 24.13 -14.06 -0.35
N ASN A 63 23.95 -14.51 0.89
CA ASN A 63 25.00 -14.92 1.82
C ASN A 63 26.09 -13.86 2.07
N SER A 64 25.72 -12.57 2.02
CA SER A 64 26.70 -11.47 1.98
C SER A 64 26.68 -10.54 3.19
N LEU A 65 25.55 -10.44 3.89
CA LEU A 65 25.33 -9.45 4.94
C LEU A 65 25.30 -10.06 6.34
N GLY A 66 24.88 -11.32 6.45
CA GLY A 66 24.46 -11.88 7.73
C GLY A 66 23.10 -11.32 8.15
N ASN A 67 22.84 -11.32 9.46
CA ASN A 67 21.63 -10.72 10.02
C ASN A 67 21.73 -9.19 9.99
N GLY A 68 20.97 -8.54 9.10
CA GLY A 68 20.95 -7.08 9.05
C GLY A 68 20.30 -6.42 10.27
N ASN A 69 20.64 -5.15 10.48
CA ASN A 69 20.28 -4.38 11.68
C ASN A 69 19.05 -3.45 11.51
N ALA A 70 18.50 -3.29 10.30
CA ALA A 70 17.33 -2.43 10.07
C ALA A 70 16.13 -2.88 10.91
N PRO A 71 15.42 -2.00 11.63
CA PRO A 71 14.29 -2.40 12.48
C PRO A 71 13.14 -3.02 11.68
N ARG A 72 12.32 -3.82 12.37
CA ARG A 72 11.05 -4.28 11.80
C ARG A 72 10.02 -3.17 11.97
N ASN A 73 9.13 -3.02 10.99
CA ASN A 73 8.01 -2.07 11.04
C ASN A 73 8.46 -0.61 11.23
N SER A 74 9.66 -0.26 10.74
CA SER A 74 10.22 1.11 10.80
C SER A 74 9.53 2.08 9.86
N GLU A 75 9.06 1.59 8.73
CA GLU A 75 8.42 2.42 7.71
C GLU A 75 6.89 2.31 7.79
N ARG A 76 6.19 3.32 7.26
CA ARG A 76 4.74 3.37 7.27
C ARG A 76 4.21 3.82 5.92
N THR A 77 3.19 3.11 5.42
CA THR A 77 2.50 3.50 4.17
C THR A 77 1.70 4.78 4.36
N ALA A 78 1.26 5.43 3.27
CA ALA A 78 0.29 6.51 3.34
C ALA A 78 -0.97 6.13 4.16
N GLY A 79 -1.46 7.09 4.92
CA GLY A 79 -2.80 7.04 5.50
C GLY A 79 -3.88 7.26 4.44
N TYR A 80 -5.08 6.79 4.71
CA TYR A 80 -6.22 7.01 3.83
C TYR A 80 -7.50 7.26 4.62
N TRP A 81 -8.45 7.92 3.98
CA TRP A 81 -9.83 7.99 4.39
C TRP A 81 -10.71 7.52 3.22
N ASN A 82 -11.94 7.14 3.51
CA ASN A 82 -12.90 6.81 2.48
C ASN A 82 -14.30 7.13 3.00
N THR A 83 -15.11 7.75 2.16
CA THR A 83 -16.51 8.02 2.45
C THR A 83 -17.39 7.43 1.36
N ASP A 84 -18.30 6.56 1.77
CA ASP A 84 -19.34 6.06 0.90
C ASP A 84 -20.67 6.73 1.29
N LEU A 85 -21.43 7.17 0.30
CA LEU A 85 -22.69 7.88 0.50
C LEU A 85 -23.83 7.12 -0.20
N SER A 86 -24.94 6.94 0.50
CA SER A 86 -26.14 6.31 -0.06
C SER A 86 -27.36 7.17 0.21
N VAL A 87 -28.17 7.38 -0.83
CA VAL A 87 -29.45 8.07 -0.74
C VAL A 87 -30.53 7.17 -1.31
N LEU A 88 -31.58 6.93 -0.53
CA LEU A 88 -32.75 6.16 -0.95
C LEU A 88 -34.00 7.05 -0.84
N LYS A 89 -34.78 7.14 -1.91
CA LYS A 89 -36.11 7.74 -1.89
C LYS A 89 -37.16 6.70 -2.24
N ARG A 90 -38.25 6.68 -1.47
CA ARG A 90 -39.42 5.85 -1.74
C ARG A 90 -40.58 6.76 -2.16
N PHE A 91 -41.17 6.44 -3.31
CA PHE A 91 -42.38 7.07 -3.84
C PHE A 91 -43.51 6.08 -3.70
N GLY A 92 -44.61 6.47 -3.05
CA GLY A 92 -45.80 5.63 -2.90
C GLY A 92 -46.94 6.18 -3.73
N THR A 93 -47.66 5.30 -4.44
CA THR A 93 -48.96 5.60 -5.05
C THR A 93 -49.88 4.39 -4.95
N GLY A 94 -50.90 4.48 -4.10
CA GLY A 94 -51.81 3.35 -3.83
C GLY A 94 -51.10 2.15 -3.17
N ARG A 95 -51.32 0.94 -3.72
CA ARG A 95 -50.67 -0.30 -3.27
C ARG A 95 -49.23 -0.44 -3.78
N THR A 96 -48.85 0.38 -4.77
CA THR A 96 -47.54 0.29 -5.42
C THR A 96 -46.55 1.26 -4.79
N GLN A 97 -45.31 0.80 -4.59
CA GLN A 97 -44.20 1.62 -4.13
C GLN A 97 -43.01 1.50 -5.08
N VAL A 98 -42.41 2.63 -5.43
CA VAL A 98 -41.16 2.71 -6.21
C VAL A 98 -40.05 3.19 -5.29
N HIS A 99 -38.97 2.42 -5.19
CA HIS A 99 -37.77 2.74 -4.42
C HIS A 99 -36.66 3.09 -5.40
N ILE A 100 -36.06 4.27 -5.28
CA ILE A 100 -34.90 4.70 -6.06
C ILE A 100 -33.74 4.90 -5.11
N ARG A 101 -32.60 4.27 -5.39
CA ARG A 101 -31.37 4.37 -4.59
C ARG A 101 -30.21 4.82 -5.46
N ALA A 102 -29.40 5.74 -4.94
CA ALA A 102 -28.12 6.12 -5.49
C ALA A 102 -27.03 5.85 -4.44
N ASP A 103 -25.98 5.15 -4.82
CA ASP A 103 -24.81 4.89 -4.01
C ASP A 103 -23.57 5.49 -4.68
N LEU A 104 -22.75 6.19 -3.89
CA LEU A 104 -21.46 6.72 -4.27
C LEU A 104 -20.41 6.05 -3.39
N PHE A 105 -19.61 5.17 -3.99
CA PHE A 105 -18.43 4.57 -3.36
C PHE A 105 -17.23 5.47 -3.62
N ASN A 106 -16.46 5.76 -2.58
CA ASN A 106 -15.42 6.79 -2.63
C ASN A 106 -15.99 8.13 -3.13
N ALA A 107 -17.02 8.63 -2.43
CA ALA A 107 -17.79 9.83 -2.78
C ALA A 107 -16.93 11.08 -2.96
N PHE A 108 -15.71 11.12 -2.42
CA PHE A 108 -14.76 12.23 -2.57
C PHE A 108 -13.60 11.93 -3.50
N ASN A 109 -13.58 10.75 -4.15
CA ASN A 109 -12.52 10.32 -5.07
C ASN A 109 -11.13 10.44 -4.45
N GLN A 110 -10.99 10.01 -3.20
CA GLN A 110 -9.70 9.92 -2.56
C GLN A 110 -8.98 8.66 -3.04
N ASP A 111 -7.69 8.80 -3.32
CA ASP A 111 -6.83 7.67 -3.59
C ASP A 111 -6.85 6.67 -2.42
N ASN A 112 -7.18 5.41 -2.70
CA ASN A 112 -7.18 4.35 -1.71
C ASN A 112 -5.98 3.43 -1.96
N TYR A 113 -4.85 3.68 -1.29
CA TYR A 113 -3.64 2.90 -1.51
C TYR A 113 -3.73 1.44 -1.00
N GLY A 114 -4.88 1.03 -0.45
CA GLY A 114 -5.15 -0.35 -0.10
C GLY A 114 -4.36 -0.83 1.12
N VAL A 115 -5.03 -1.62 1.96
CA VAL A 115 -4.41 -2.35 3.06
C VAL A 115 -4.12 -3.78 2.59
N THR A 116 -3.35 -3.95 1.52
CA THR A 116 -2.86 -5.30 1.19
C THR A 116 -1.83 -5.75 2.23
N TRP A 117 -1.70 -7.07 2.42
CA TRP A 117 -0.69 -7.63 3.32
C TRP A 117 0.73 -7.29 2.85
N THR A 118 0.89 -7.18 1.53
CA THR A 118 1.99 -6.52 0.86
C THR A 118 1.76 -5.01 0.86
N SER A 119 2.72 -4.25 1.35
CA SER A 119 2.74 -2.79 1.19
C SER A 119 2.47 -2.44 -0.28
N PRO A 120 1.61 -1.44 -0.59
CA PRO A 120 1.37 -1.02 -1.97
C PRO A 120 2.64 -0.46 -2.64
N THR A 121 3.58 0.05 -1.84
CA THR A 121 4.97 0.25 -2.24
C THR A 121 5.79 -1.03 -2.04
N PRO A 122 6.42 -1.59 -3.08
CA PRO A 122 7.37 -2.68 -2.92
C PRO A 122 8.46 -2.31 -1.92
N ASN A 123 8.58 -3.13 -0.89
CA ASN A 123 9.50 -2.97 0.24
C ASN A 123 10.69 -3.93 0.19
N THR A 124 10.86 -4.63 -0.93
CA THR A 124 11.93 -5.60 -1.15
C THR A 124 12.94 -5.03 -2.14
N MET A 125 14.22 -5.01 -1.78
CA MET A 125 15.28 -4.36 -2.57
C MET A 125 15.59 -5.05 -3.91
N THR A 126 15.21 -6.32 -4.08
CA THR A 126 15.29 -7.02 -5.38
C THR A 126 14.18 -6.62 -6.36
N ASN A 127 13.15 -5.91 -5.90
CA ASN A 127 12.05 -5.50 -6.77
C ASN A 127 12.47 -4.29 -7.63
N PRO A 128 12.31 -4.31 -8.96
CA PRO A 128 12.62 -3.16 -9.82
C PRO A 128 11.78 -1.91 -9.50
N ASP A 129 10.61 -2.09 -8.90
CA ASP A 129 9.73 -1.03 -8.42
C ASP A 129 9.91 -0.74 -6.92
N PHE A 130 11.06 -1.10 -6.34
CA PHE A 130 11.37 -0.79 -4.94
C PHE A 130 11.16 0.71 -4.65
N GLY A 131 10.28 0.99 -3.68
CA GLY A 131 9.90 2.36 -3.33
C GLY A 131 8.89 3.04 -4.24
N LYS A 132 8.37 2.36 -5.27
CA LYS A 132 7.39 2.92 -6.20
C LYS A 132 6.01 2.30 -6.04
N ASN A 133 5.01 3.11 -5.75
CA ASN A 133 3.63 2.67 -5.76
C ASN A 133 3.05 2.78 -7.17
N ALA A 134 2.94 1.64 -7.85
CA ALA A 134 2.31 1.53 -9.17
C ALA A 134 0.78 1.40 -9.10
N ASN A 135 0.20 1.46 -7.89
CA ASN A 135 -1.20 1.17 -7.65
C ASN A 135 -2.09 2.42 -7.76
N ASN A 136 -3.21 2.30 -8.48
CA ASN A 136 -4.24 3.33 -8.66
C ASN A 136 -5.56 3.06 -7.90
N TRP A 137 -5.56 2.12 -6.94
CA TRP A 137 -6.78 1.57 -6.36
C TRP A 137 -7.75 2.64 -5.83
N GLY A 138 -8.97 2.59 -6.36
CA GLY A 138 -10.12 3.32 -5.83
C GLY A 138 -10.44 4.59 -6.59
N GLN A 139 -10.96 4.46 -7.81
CA GLN A 139 -11.74 5.54 -8.42
C GLN A 139 -13.13 5.59 -7.80
N ARG A 140 -13.71 6.78 -7.72
CA ARG A 140 -15.11 6.96 -7.36
C ARG A 140 -16.00 6.12 -8.28
N THR A 141 -16.91 5.35 -7.68
CA THR A 141 -17.93 4.58 -8.41
C THR A 141 -19.31 5.03 -7.98
N ALA A 142 -20.20 5.26 -8.95
CA ALA A 142 -21.59 5.60 -8.69
C ALA A 142 -22.51 4.48 -9.21
N THR A 143 -23.47 4.04 -8.41
CA THR A 143 -24.49 3.07 -8.83
C THR A 143 -25.89 3.61 -8.53
N VAL A 144 -26.81 3.41 -9.47
CA VAL A 144 -28.22 3.77 -9.32
C VAL A 144 -29.05 2.51 -9.49
N SER A 145 -30.03 2.31 -8.61
CA SER A 145 -30.94 1.17 -8.65
C SER A 145 -32.38 1.58 -8.39
N ALA A 146 -33.32 0.78 -8.92
CA ALA A 146 -34.74 0.96 -8.72
C ALA A 146 -35.41 -0.38 -8.38
N LYS A 147 -36.40 -0.35 -7.47
CA LYS A 147 -37.23 -1.51 -7.10
C LYS A 147 -38.69 -1.11 -7.06
N VAL A 148 -39.56 -1.94 -7.62
CA VAL A 148 -41.01 -1.82 -7.52
C VAL A 148 -41.54 -2.86 -6.53
N VAL A 149 -42.47 -2.46 -5.66
CA VAL A 149 -43.14 -3.31 -4.68
C VAL A 149 -44.65 -3.16 -4.88
N PHE A 150 -45.37 -4.28 -4.87
CA PHE A 150 -46.83 -4.38 -5.03
C PHE A 150 -47.50 -4.86 -3.75
#